data_AF-A0A970BZ95-F1
#
_entry.id   AF-A0A970BZ95-F1
#
_cell.length_a   1.000
_cell.length_b   1.000
_cell.length_c   1.000
_cell.angle_alpha   90.00
_cell.angle_beta   90.00
_cell.angle_gamma   90.00
#
_symmetry.space_group_name_H-M   'P 1'
#
loop_
_entity.id
_entity.type
_entity.pdbx_description
1 polymer ?
#
loop_
_entity_poly.entity_id
_entity_poly.type
_entity_poly.pdbx_seq_one_letter_code
_entity_poly.pdbx_strand_id
1 'polypeptide(L)'
;MQEFRPFDLEGRPLEEQVRSWDELVQEPYDKLTVHPYTRCRVILMNGIENGATLFSHAAARLTQDEDCRRKLALVRRLDSQHQQLINWLNPGNATIVETTIGYEQVAVDLTANLAQNEPDEYFRQVLDFALLEDFDHLFRYGCLMELMEGKDPNEVTQGLTEIKPGRPTAEEHRHPFDEIRRQLDAKSAELKTKLNYHTIVNGEQQTMLFYKDHGQMYENPMARKLYTEIAEIEQQHVSQYEDCGDPSETALEKLTLMQLNEAYLYYSNAQTETDERFKRIWEQLCEEEIGHFQACAELLQTMEGRDIHEVLGSDVVPSLIVFEPNKEYVNQVLESQVDLRPQDKEFVPVQELPGDWLSFGYMEKVNGSQAPSTLVTEKAEELDGIPAVAMQTGPGKADIYERLKKDHEEVKGLFEKIIGGRGDRSGAWDKLSRELTAHARAEEHVFYEPLKEGDGALEAALLGYEEHHAADLFIKELSRNKPDSEQWMAKLQVLKELVLHHVVEEEGEIFQKAREVIDEERARMMVSEFQKLKKERMAA
;
A
#
# COMPACT_ATOMS: atom_id res chain seq x y z
N MET A 1 8.87 21.35 -16.23
CA MET A 1 7.81 21.13 -15.23
C MET A 1 6.72 22.14 -15.51
N GLN A 2 5.46 21.72 -15.45
CA GLN A 2 4.36 22.67 -15.40
C GLN A 2 4.31 23.26 -13.99
N GLU A 3 4.07 24.56 -13.91
CA GLU A 3 3.97 25.32 -12.66
C GLU A 3 2.51 25.74 -12.47
N PHE A 4 2.06 25.88 -11.23
CA PHE A 4 0.75 26.47 -10.94
C PHE A 4 0.91 27.94 -10.55
N ARG A 5 0.15 28.80 -11.21
CA ARG A 5 0.18 30.27 -11.06
C ARG A 5 -1.26 30.75 -10.82
N PRO A 6 -1.73 30.79 -9.56
CA PRO A 6 -3.15 31.03 -9.26
C PRO A 6 -3.64 32.39 -9.76
N PHE A 7 -2.78 33.42 -9.74
CA PHE A 7 -3.14 34.77 -10.17
C PHE A 7 -3.18 34.96 -11.70
N ASP A 8 -2.71 33.99 -12.47
CA ASP A 8 -2.81 33.99 -13.94
C ASP A 8 -4.12 33.33 -14.42
N LEU A 9 -4.89 32.71 -13.52
CA LEU A 9 -6.13 32.02 -13.82
C LEU A 9 -7.35 32.93 -13.56
N GLU A 10 -8.34 32.85 -14.45
CA GLU A 10 -9.61 33.55 -14.28
C GLU A 10 -10.58 32.65 -13.50
N GLY A 11 -11.11 33.18 -12.40
CA GLY A 11 -12.05 32.48 -11.53
C GLY A 11 -13.50 32.73 -11.96
N ARG A 12 -14.33 31.67 -11.97
CA ARG A 12 -15.77 31.84 -12.25
C ARG A 12 -16.45 32.57 -11.08
N PRO A 13 -17.31 33.56 -11.31
CA PRO A 13 -18.06 34.21 -10.24
C PRO A 13 -18.94 33.21 -9.45
N LEU A 14 -18.96 33.31 -8.12
CA LEU A 14 -19.66 32.37 -7.22
C LEU A 14 -21.14 32.18 -7.60
N GLU A 15 -21.80 33.25 -8.03
CA GLU A 15 -23.23 33.27 -8.38
C GLU A 15 -23.54 32.46 -9.64
N GLU A 16 -22.54 32.13 -10.45
CA GLU A 16 -22.66 31.40 -11.71
C GLU A 16 -22.32 29.91 -11.57
N GLN A 17 -21.90 29.45 -10.39
CA GLN A 17 -21.38 28.10 -10.19
C GLN A 17 -22.42 27.07 -9.70
N VAL A 18 -23.62 27.53 -9.33
CA VAL A 18 -24.66 26.65 -8.80
C VAL A 18 -25.11 25.64 -9.85
N ARG A 19 -25.01 24.36 -9.52
CA ARG A 19 -25.44 23.25 -10.39
C ARG A 19 -26.87 22.82 -10.10
N SER A 20 -27.58 22.44 -11.16
CA SER A 20 -28.80 21.63 -11.08
C SER A 20 -28.48 20.18 -10.70
N TRP A 21 -29.50 19.41 -10.32
CA TRP A 21 -29.32 18.01 -9.93
C TRP A 21 -28.78 17.14 -11.07
N ASP A 22 -29.19 17.41 -12.30
CA ASP A 22 -28.72 16.67 -13.48
C ASP A 22 -27.26 17.01 -13.83
N GLU A 23 -26.81 18.23 -13.53
CA GLU A 23 -25.40 18.63 -13.69
C GLU A 23 -24.52 18.09 -12.55
N LEU A 24 -25.08 17.99 -11.33
CA LEU A 24 -24.37 17.51 -10.15
C LEU A 24 -24.13 15.99 -10.18
N VAL A 25 -25.13 15.22 -10.59
CA VAL A 25 -25.08 13.75 -10.60
C VAL A 25 -24.55 13.26 -11.93
N GLN A 26 -23.24 12.97 -11.95
CA GLN A 26 -22.53 12.46 -13.11
C GLN A 26 -22.46 10.92 -13.11
N GLU A 27 -22.24 10.31 -14.27
CA GLU A 27 -22.13 8.83 -14.39
C GLU A 27 -20.87 8.32 -13.65
N PRO A 28 -20.96 7.29 -12.78
CA PRO A 28 -19.77 6.76 -12.12
C PRO A 28 -18.74 6.20 -13.12
N TYR A 29 -17.47 6.12 -12.73
CA TYR A 29 -16.50 5.37 -13.54
C TYR A 29 -16.76 3.86 -13.47
N ASP A 30 -16.36 3.13 -14.51
CA ASP A 30 -16.35 1.66 -14.47
C ASP A 30 -15.10 1.17 -13.74
N LYS A 31 -15.30 0.52 -12.58
CA LYS A 31 -14.20 0.02 -11.75
C LYS A 31 -13.24 -0.96 -12.45
N LEU A 32 -13.68 -1.61 -13.53
CA LEU A 32 -12.86 -2.57 -14.28
C LEU A 32 -11.97 -1.92 -15.34
N THR A 33 -12.32 -0.72 -15.80
CA THR A 33 -11.65 -0.07 -16.94
C THR A 33 -11.06 1.29 -16.61
N VAL A 34 -11.46 1.89 -15.48
CA VAL A 34 -10.88 3.15 -14.99
C VAL A 34 -9.37 3.01 -14.78
N HIS A 35 -8.63 4.05 -15.16
CA HIS A 35 -7.22 4.11 -14.81
C HIS A 35 -7.08 4.26 -13.28
N PRO A 36 -6.19 3.49 -12.59
CA PRO A 36 -6.06 3.54 -11.12
C PRO A 36 -5.85 4.95 -10.59
N TYR A 37 -5.05 5.76 -11.28
CA TYR A 37 -4.82 7.15 -10.88
C TYR A 37 -5.99 8.11 -11.14
N THR A 38 -6.88 7.83 -12.10
CA THR A 38 -8.15 8.58 -12.20
C THR A 38 -9.00 8.30 -10.95
N ARG A 39 -9.06 7.03 -10.50
CA ARG A 39 -9.71 6.68 -9.22
C ARG A 39 -9.02 7.36 -8.03
N CYS A 40 -7.69 7.36 -7.96
CA CYS A 40 -6.95 8.00 -6.88
C CYS A 40 -7.26 9.51 -6.77
N ARG A 41 -7.35 10.21 -7.91
CA ARG A 41 -7.77 11.62 -7.94
C ARG A 41 -9.18 11.84 -7.41
N VAL A 42 -10.13 10.97 -7.78
CA VAL A 42 -11.51 11.03 -7.26
C VAL A 42 -11.54 10.84 -5.74
N ILE A 43 -10.80 9.85 -5.23
CA ILE A 43 -10.71 9.57 -3.79
C ILE A 43 -10.08 10.75 -3.05
N LEU A 44 -8.93 11.25 -3.53
CA LEU A 44 -8.22 12.37 -2.94
C LEU A 44 -9.11 13.62 -2.92
N MET A 45 -9.66 14.03 -4.07
CA MET A 45 -10.43 15.27 -4.16
C MET A 45 -11.70 15.25 -3.31
N ASN A 46 -12.32 14.09 -3.08
CA ASN A 46 -13.39 13.97 -2.09
C ASN A 46 -12.92 14.35 -0.68
N GLY A 47 -11.72 13.91 -0.27
CA GLY A 47 -11.15 14.25 1.03
C GLY A 47 -10.79 15.73 1.17
N ILE A 48 -10.21 16.31 0.13
CA ILE A 48 -9.85 17.74 0.11
C ILE A 48 -11.10 18.62 0.30
N GLU A 49 -12.13 18.39 -0.52
CA GLU A 49 -13.40 19.12 -0.48
C GLU A 49 -14.16 18.93 0.85
N ASN A 50 -14.13 17.70 1.40
CA ASN A 50 -14.74 17.41 2.69
C ASN A 50 -14.02 18.18 3.82
N GLY A 51 -12.69 18.21 3.80
CA GLY A 51 -11.87 18.97 4.75
C GLY A 51 -12.21 20.46 4.74
N ALA A 52 -12.24 21.09 3.56
CA ALA A 52 -12.60 22.50 3.39
C ALA A 52 -14.03 22.80 3.86
N THR A 53 -15.00 21.95 3.49
CA THR A 53 -16.39 22.07 3.91
C THR A 53 -16.54 22.01 5.44
N LEU A 54 -15.88 21.05 6.09
CA LEU A 54 -15.92 20.86 7.54
C LEU A 54 -15.23 22.02 8.27
N PHE A 55 -14.07 22.47 7.81
CA PHE A 55 -13.36 23.59 8.40
C PHE A 55 -14.14 24.91 8.22
N SER A 56 -14.77 25.13 7.07
CA SER A 56 -15.66 26.27 6.83
C SER A 56 -16.85 26.30 7.81
N HIS A 57 -17.43 25.14 8.13
CA HIS A 57 -18.42 25.03 9.20
C HIS A 57 -17.86 25.42 10.57
N ALA A 58 -16.63 24.99 10.91
CA ALA A 58 -15.99 25.33 12.18
C ALA A 58 -15.69 26.84 12.26
N ALA A 59 -15.08 27.42 11.23
CA ALA A 59 -14.79 28.86 11.14
C ALA A 59 -16.05 29.71 11.25
N ALA A 60 -17.14 29.32 10.57
CA ALA A 60 -18.42 30.03 10.64
C ALA A 60 -19.04 30.02 12.05
N ARG A 61 -18.75 29.02 12.89
CA ARG A 61 -19.20 28.95 14.30
C ARG A 61 -18.35 29.81 15.23
N LEU A 62 -17.14 30.20 14.81
CA LEU A 62 -16.21 30.97 15.62
C LEU A 62 -16.24 32.47 15.31
N THR A 63 -16.72 32.87 14.12
CA THR A 63 -16.83 34.28 13.73
C THR A 63 -18.14 34.94 14.16
N GLN A 64 -18.03 36.17 14.67
CA GLN A 64 -19.19 37.02 14.99
C GLN A 64 -19.64 37.89 13.81
N ASP A 65 -18.83 38.00 12.76
CA ASP A 65 -19.11 38.84 11.60
C ASP A 65 -20.19 38.22 10.68
N GLU A 66 -21.24 38.98 10.38
CA GLU A 66 -22.36 38.49 9.58
C GLU A 66 -22.03 38.34 8.09
N ASP A 67 -21.22 39.24 7.55
CA ASP A 67 -20.87 39.25 6.13
C ASP A 67 -19.89 38.12 5.82
N CYS A 68 -18.94 37.86 6.72
CA CYS A 68 -18.12 36.66 6.74
C CYS A 68 -18.97 35.39 6.71
N ARG A 69 -19.93 35.26 7.65
CA ARG A 69 -20.81 34.07 7.69
C ARG A 69 -21.63 33.91 6.41
N ARG A 70 -22.09 35.00 5.80
CA ARG A 70 -22.83 34.97 4.52
C ARG A 70 -21.94 34.47 3.38
N LYS A 71 -20.74 35.04 3.23
CA LYS A 71 -19.81 34.66 2.15
C LYS A 71 -19.33 33.22 2.33
N LEU A 72 -18.95 32.82 3.56
CA LEU A 72 -18.60 31.43 3.87
C LEU A 72 -19.76 30.46 3.63
N ALA A 73 -21.01 30.87 3.83
CA ALA A 73 -22.16 30.03 3.55
C ALA A 73 -22.41 29.81 2.05
N LEU A 74 -22.06 30.79 1.21
CA LEU A 74 -22.12 30.65 -0.25
C LEU A 74 -21.00 29.73 -0.74
N VAL A 75 -19.75 30.04 -0.41
CA VAL A 75 -18.57 29.23 -0.80
C VAL A 75 -18.76 27.77 -0.38
N ARG A 76 -19.05 27.52 0.91
CA ARG A 76 -19.28 26.15 1.41
C ARG A 76 -20.41 25.40 0.72
N ARG A 77 -21.42 26.09 0.17
CA ARG A 77 -22.49 25.42 -0.58
C ARG A 77 -21.98 24.92 -1.93
N LEU A 78 -21.04 25.64 -2.54
CA LEU A 78 -20.40 25.29 -3.80
C LEU A 78 -19.38 24.18 -3.58
N ASP A 79 -18.51 24.26 -2.57
CA ASP A 79 -17.60 23.17 -2.16
C ASP A 79 -18.39 21.89 -1.88
N SER A 80 -19.51 22.00 -1.14
CA SER A 80 -20.38 20.85 -0.89
C SER A 80 -20.97 20.25 -2.18
N GLN A 81 -21.18 21.03 -3.25
CA GLN A 81 -21.55 20.50 -4.55
C GLN A 81 -20.36 19.84 -5.26
N HIS A 82 -19.16 20.40 -5.17
CA HIS A 82 -17.93 19.79 -5.70
C HIS A 82 -17.68 18.43 -5.05
N GLN A 83 -17.66 18.39 -3.71
CA GLN A 83 -17.55 17.18 -2.91
C GLN A 83 -18.55 16.10 -3.35
N GLN A 84 -19.83 16.47 -3.50
CA GLN A 84 -20.87 15.54 -3.87
C GLN A 84 -20.70 15.03 -5.30
N LEU A 85 -20.40 15.92 -6.26
CA LEU A 85 -20.13 15.56 -7.65
C LEU A 85 -19.00 14.54 -7.71
N ILE A 86 -17.88 14.82 -7.05
CA ILE A 86 -16.67 14.00 -7.11
C ILE A 86 -16.90 12.66 -6.42
N ASN A 87 -17.39 12.67 -5.18
CA ASN A 87 -17.59 11.45 -4.42
C ASN A 87 -18.53 10.48 -5.14
N TRP A 88 -19.54 11.01 -5.84
CA TRP A 88 -20.52 10.20 -6.57
C TRP A 88 -20.03 9.70 -7.94
N LEU A 89 -18.80 10.06 -8.35
CA LEU A 89 -18.11 9.37 -9.45
C LEU A 89 -17.65 7.96 -9.06
N ASN A 90 -17.55 7.66 -7.75
CA ASN A 90 -17.28 6.31 -7.28
C ASN A 90 -18.46 5.36 -7.59
N PRO A 91 -18.22 4.15 -8.12
CA PRO A 91 -19.29 3.25 -8.51
C PRO A 91 -19.84 2.47 -7.32
N GLY A 92 -21.17 2.40 -7.22
CA GLY A 92 -21.86 1.69 -6.14
C GLY A 92 -21.72 0.16 -6.17
N ASN A 93 -21.01 -0.41 -7.15
CA ASN A 93 -20.71 -1.85 -7.25
C ASN A 93 -19.28 -2.21 -6.82
N ALA A 94 -18.48 -1.25 -6.34
CA ALA A 94 -17.23 -1.53 -5.65
C ALA A 94 -17.52 -2.04 -4.23
N THR A 95 -16.79 -3.05 -3.78
CA THR A 95 -16.87 -3.50 -2.38
C THR A 95 -16.11 -2.53 -1.47
N ILE A 96 -16.36 -2.64 -0.17
CA ILE A 96 -15.68 -1.78 0.82
C ILE A 96 -14.16 -2.01 0.78
N VAL A 97 -13.70 -3.26 0.67
CA VAL A 97 -12.26 -3.57 0.61
C VAL A 97 -11.66 -3.16 -0.73
N GLU A 98 -12.36 -3.32 -1.87
CA GLU A 98 -11.90 -2.77 -3.16
C GLU A 98 -11.69 -1.24 -3.09
N THR A 99 -12.62 -0.54 -2.44
CA THR A 99 -12.52 0.91 -2.22
C THR A 99 -11.36 1.23 -1.27
N THR A 100 -11.15 0.41 -0.24
CA THR A 100 -10.04 0.53 0.72
C THR A 100 -8.68 0.38 0.04
N ILE A 101 -8.50 -0.60 -0.84
CA ILE A 101 -7.28 -0.70 -1.66
C ILE A 101 -7.06 0.57 -2.50
N GLY A 102 -8.12 1.21 -2.96
CA GLY A 102 -8.05 2.52 -3.63
C GLY A 102 -7.57 3.66 -2.71
N TYR A 103 -8.03 3.69 -1.46
CA TYR A 103 -7.56 4.64 -0.43
C TYR A 103 -6.09 4.42 -0.10
N GLU A 104 -5.68 3.18 0.14
CA GLU A 104 -4.28 2.84 0.41
C GLU A 104 -3.37 3.17 -0.78
N GLN A 105 -3.85 2.99 -2.00
CA GLN A 105 -3.10 3.44 -3.19
C GLN A 105 -2.94 4.96 -3.24
N VAL A 106 -3.94 5.72 -2.80
CA VAL A 106 -3.80 7.18 -2.64
C VAL A 106 -2.74 7.48 -1.60
N ALA A 107 -2.83 6.90 -0.40
CA ALA A 107 -1.89 7.15 0.69
C ALA A 107 -0.44 6.91 0.25
N VAL A 108 -0.15 5.74 -0.34
CA VAL A 108 1.22 5.41 -0.80
C VAL A 108 1.72 6.37 -1.89
N ASP A 109 1.00 6.50 -3.01
CA ASP A 109 1.53 7.24 -4.16
C ASP A 109 1.44 8.77 -3.98
N LEU A 110 0.48 9.26 -3.19
CA LEU A 110 0.41 10.68 -2.82
C LEU A 110 1.55 11.03 -1.86
N THR A 111 1.71 10.30 -0.77
CA THR A 111 2.73 10.60 0.24
C THR A 111 4.13 10.53 -0.37
N ALA A 112 4.40 9.56 -1.24
CA ALA A 112 5.65 9.49 -2.01
C ALA A 112 5.84 10.69 -2.95
N ASN A 113 4.79 11.15 -3.66
CA ASN A 113 4.89 12.33 -4.52
C ASN A 113 5.14 13.61 -3.71
N LEU A 114 4.45 13.78 -2.58
CA LEU A 114 4.62 14.92 -1.68
C LEU A 114 6.05 14.95 -1.14
N ALA A 115 6.56 13.85 -0.60
CA ALA A 115 7.89 13.77 -0.02
C ALA A 115 9.01 14.10 -1.03
N GLN A 116 8.92 13.57 -2.25
CA GLN A 116 9.89 13.86 -3.32
C GLN A 116 9.90 15.34 -3.75
N ASN A 117 8.82 16.07 -3.50
CA ASN A 117 8.63 17.46 -3.90
C ASN A 117 8.51 18.42 -2.71
N GLU A 118 8.85 17.97 -1.49
CA GLU A 118 8.75 18.76 -0.27
C GLU A 118 10.05 19.54 -0.02
N PRO A 119 10.00 20.89 0.02
CA PRO A 119 11.21 21.68 0.28
C PRO A 119 11.62 21.69 1.76
N ASP A 120 10.71 21.50 2.72
CA ASP A 120 11.06 21.42 4.14
C ASP A 120 11.58 20.01 4.50
N GLU A 121 12.86 19.89 4.84
CA GLU A 121 13.49 18.60 5.11
C GLU A 121 12.86 17.85 6.29
N TYR A 122 12.36 18.58 7.30
CA TYR A 122 11.72 17.95 8.44
C TYR A 122 10.33 17.44 8.06
N PHE A 123 9.54 18.21 7.32
CA PHE A 123 8.23 17.76 6.86
C PHE A 123 8.34 16.61 5.86
N ARG A 124 9.34 16.61 4.98
CA ARG A 124 9.68 15.44 4.15
C ARG A 124 9.95 14.20 5.01
N GLN A 125 10.74 14.33 6.07
CA GLN A 125 11.03 13.23 6.98
C GLN A 125 9.77 12.73 7.71
N VAL A 126 8.78 13.60 8.00
CA VAL A 126 7.49 13.18 8.56
C VAL A 126 6.69 12.36 7.54
N LEU A 127 6.67 12.77 6.26
CA LEU A 127 6.01 12.05 5.17
C LEU A 127 6.68 10.68 4.94
N ASP A 128 8.01 10.62 4.87
CA ASP A 128 8.76 9.37 4.69
C ASP A 128 8.50 8.38 5.84
N PHE A 129 8.36 8.88 7.07
CA PHE A 129 8.10 8.05 8.24
C PHE A 129 6.69 7.42 8.26
N ALA A 130 5.68 8.11 7.70
CA ALA A 130 4.32 7.57 7.60
C ALA A 130 4.13 6.69 6.36
N LEU A 131 4.81 7.00 5.25
CA LEU A 131 4.67 6.28 3.97
C LEU A 131 4.83 4.76 4.09
N LEU A 132 5.75 4.26 4.93
CA LEU A 132 5.94 2.82 5.09
C LEU A 132 4.85 2.13 5.94
N GLU A 133 4.10 2.88 6.75
CA GLU A 133 2.93 2.42 7.51
C GLU A 133 1.76 2.26 6.52
N ASP A 134 1.45 3.29 5.72
CA ASP A 134 0.46 3.23 4.63
C ASP A 134 0.75 2.10 3.63
N PHE A 135 2.04 1.90 3.33
CA PHE A 135 2.47 0.81 2.46
C PHE A 135 2.20 -0.57 3.05
N ASP A 136 2.36 -0.74 4.38
CA ASP A 136 1.99 -1.99 5.05
C ASP A 136 0.48 -2.16 5.11
N HIS A 137 -0.29 -1.09 5.33
CA HIS A 137 -1.76 -1.13 5.32
C HIS A 137 -2.31 -1.64 3.98
N LEU A 138 -1.77 -1.17 2.85
CA LEU A 138 -2.09 -1.70 1.51
C LEU A 138 -1.91 -3.22 1.45
N PHE A 139 -0.81 -3.73 2.01
CA PHE A 139 -0.54 -5.17 2.09
C PHE A 139 -1.53 -5.90 3.00
N ARG A 140 -1.83 -5.38 4.19
CA ARG A 140 -2.78 -6.00 5.13
C ARG A 140 -4.20 -6.08 4.56
N TYR A 141 -4.68 -5.01 3.93
CA TYR A 141 -5.97 -5.02 3.25
C TYR A 141 -5.94 -5.85 1.98
N GLY A 142 -4.80 -5.96 1.30
CA GLY A 142 -4.61 -6.90 0.19
C GLY A 142 -4.85 -8.34 0.63
N CYS A 143 -4.23 -8.76 1.74
CA CYS A 143 -4.50 -10.06 2.35
C CYS A 143 -5.97 -10.21 2.75
N LEU A 144 -6.60 -9.17 3.32
CA LEU A 144 -8.03 -9.24 3.64
C LEU A 144 -8.90 -9.45 2.40
N MET A 145 -8.59 -8.77 1.29
CA MET A 145 -9.33 -8.90 0.03
C MET A 145 -9.23 -10.31 -0.55
N GLU A 146 -8.03 -10.91 -0.53
CA GLU A 146 -7.81 -12.30 -0.94
C GLU A 146 -8.63 -13.27 -0.06
N LEU A 147 -8.57 -13.10 1.27
CA LEU A 147 -9.28 -13.93 2.23
C LEU A 147 -10.81 -13.86 2.09
N MET A 148 -11.35 -12.67 1.87
CA MET A 148 -12.79 -12.42 1.88
C MET A 148 -13.44 -12.61 0.51
N GLU A 149 -12.74 -12.22 -0.55
CA GLU A 149 -13.30 -12.14 -1.89
C GLU A 149 -12.60 -13.06 -2.89
N GLY A 150 -11.44 -13.64 -2.54
CA GLY A 150 -10.66 -14.48 -3.46
C GLY A 150 -10.14 -13.73 -4.68
N LYS A 151 -9.96 -12.41 -4.57
CA LYS A 151 -9.50 -11.53 -5.64
C LYS A 151 -8.07 -11.06 -5.36
N ASP A 152 -7.31 -10.90 -6.44
CA ASP A 152 -5.98 -10.30 -6.38
C ASP A 152 -6.13 -8.78 -6.18
N PRO A 153 -5.55 -8.18 -5.12
CA PRO A 153 -5.63 -6.74 -4.92
C PRO A 153 -4.94 -5.93 -6.05
N ASN A 154 -4.08 -6.56 -6.85
CA ASN A 154 -3.55 -5.95 -8.08
C ASN A 154 -4.61 -5.75 -9.16
N GLU A 155 -5.80 -6.35 -9.08
CA GLU A 155 -6.93 -5.98 -9.94
C GLU A 155 -7.35 -4.52 -9.72
N VAL A 156 -7.13 -3.98 -8.51
CA VAL A 156 -7.40 -2.59 -8.17
C VAL A 156 -6.20 -1.71 -8.51
N THR A 157 -4.99 -2.03 -8.01
CA THR A 157 -3.80 -1.18 -8.20
C THR A 157 -3.22 -1.25 -9.62
N GLN A 158 -3.57 -2.30 -10.37
CA GLN A 158 -3.04 -2.65 -11.70
C GLN A 158 -1.51 -2.72 -11.75
N GLY A 159 -0.88 -3.08 -10.63
CA GLY A 159 0.56 -3.23 -10.50
C GLY A 159 1.35 -1.91 -10.57
N LEU A 160 0.67 -0.76 -10.53
CA LEU A 160 1.33 0.56 -10.48
C LEU A 160 1.96 0.80 -9.10
N THR A 161 1.29 0.34 -8.05
CA THR A 161 1.74 0.38 -6.65
C THR A 161 2.04 -1.04 -6.20
N GLU A 162 3.22 -1.27 -5.63
CA GLU A 162 3.59 -2.60 -5.11
C GLU A 162 2.75 -2.95 -3.88
N ILE A 163 2.47 -4.24 -3.68
CA ILE A 163 1.75 -4.75 -2.51
C ILE A 163 2.65 -5.79 -1.84
N LYS A 164 3.33 -5.38 -0.76
CA LYS A 164 4.22 -6.23 0.03
C LYS A 164 4.38 -5.63 1.44
N PRO A 165 4.89 -6.39 2.42
CA PRO A 165 5.04 -5.89 3.79
C PRO A 165 5.87 -4.61 3.89
N GLY A 166 5.42 -3.69 4.74
CA GLY A 166 6.14 -2.48 5.16
C GLY A 166 6.64 -2.59 6.60
N ARG A 167 6.53 -1.51 7.39
CA ARG A 167 6.66 -1.64 8.85
C ARG A 167 5.49 -2.48 9.33
N PRO A 168 5.67 -3.53 10.15
CA PRO A 168 4.52 -4.30 10.60
C PRO A 168 3.53 -3.42 11.38
N THR A 169 2.25 -3.44 11.01
CA THR A 169 1.17 -2.67 11.68
C THR A 169 1.18 -2.79 13.22
N ALA A 170 1.55 -3.95 13.75
CA ALA A 170 1.69 -4.17 15.19
C ALA A 170 2.76 -3.29 15.86
N GLU A 171 3.72 -2.76 15.11
CA GLU A 171 4.82 -1.91 15.58
C GLU A 171 4.59 -0.40 15.37
N GLU A 172 3.46 -0.03 14.76
CA GLU A 172 3.15 1.35 14.37
C GLU A 172 2.43 2.13 15.47
N HIS A 173 1.66 1.43 16.32
CA HIS A 173 0.93 2.04 17.42
C HIS A 173 1.88 2.80 18.35
N ARG A 174 1.61 4.08 18.57
CA ARG A 174 2.41 4.91 19.48
C ARG A 174 1.53 5.60 20.49
N HIS A 175 2.11 5.93 21.63
CA HIS A 175 1.48 6.76 22.63
C HIS A 175 1.19 8.15 22.01
N PRO A 176 0.02 8.78 22.24
CA PRO A 176 -0.34 10.03 21.55
C PRO A 176 0.65 11.20 21.73
N PHE A 177 1.48 11.19 22.76
CA PHE A 177 2.52 12.21 22.94
C PHE A 177 3.64 12.11 21.90
N ASP A 178 3.85 10.92 21.33
CA ASP A 178 4.83 10.68 20.28
C ASP A 178 4.26 11.01 18.89
N GLU A 179 3.03 11.52 18.79
CA GLU A 179 2.45 12.07 17.56
C GLU A 179 2.86 13.54 17.35
N ILE A 180 3.27 14.24 18.42
CA ILE A 180 3.63 15.66 18.38
C ILE A 180 4.88 15.89 17.52
N ARG A 181 4.85 16.90 16.65
CA ARG A 181 5.89 17.25 15.67
C ARG A 181 6.38 18.68 15.87
N ARG A 182 7.38 19.08 15.07
CA ARG A 182 7.74 20.49 14.90
C ARG A 182 6.71 21.15 13.98
N GLN A 183 6.28 22.34 14.39
CA GLN A 183 5.31 23.15 13.66
C GLN A 183 5.99 23.98 12.58
N LEU A 184 5.30 24.17 11.47
CA LEU A 184 5.67 25.11 10.42
C LEU A 184 5.59 26.55 10.95
N ASP A 185 6.46 27.42 10.43
CA ASP A 185 6.36 28.88 10.58
C ASP A 185 5.83 29.46 9.28
N ALA A 186 4.59 29.95 9.28
CA ALA A 186 3.88 30.45 8.11
C ALA A 186 4.59 31.62 7.43
N LYS A 187 5.48 32.34 8.11
CA LYS A 187 6.25 33.44 7.51
C LYS A 187 7.43 32.96 6.70
N SER A 188 8.03 31.82 7.07
CA SER A 188 9.20 31.27 6.40
C SER A 188 8.90 30.04 5.56
N ALA A 189 7.82 29.33 5.84
CA ALA A 189 7.42 28.13 5.10
C ALA A 189 7.11 28.48 3.64
N GLU A 190 7.68 27.70 2.72
CA GLU A 190 7.39 27.84 1.30
C GLU A 190 5.93 27.54 1.00
N LEU A 191 5.38 28.20 -0.02
CA LEU A 191 3.99 27.96 -0.44
C LEU A 191 3.74 26.48 -0.74
N LYS A 192 4.71 25.80 -1.36
CA LYS A 192 4.61 24.35 -1.66
C LYS A 192 4.42 23.53 -0.38
N THR A 193 5.17 23.79 0.70
CA THR A 193 5.01 23.12 2.00
C THR A 193 3.62 23.36 2.59
N LYS A 194 3.11 24.60 2.54
CA LYS A 194 1.75 24.93 3.03
C LYS A 194 0.67 24.13 2.30
N LEU A 195 0.79 24.00 0.99
CA LEU A 195 -0.16 23.23 0.17
C LEU A 195 0.00 21.72 0.38
N ASN A 196 1.23 21.21 0.50
CA ASN A 196 1.48 19.81 0.84
C ASN A 196 0.88 19.45 2.20
N TYR A 197 1.03 20.33 3.21
CA TYR A 197 0.40 20.18 4.53
C TYR A 197 -1.12 20.03 4.43
N HIS A 198 -1.81 20.95 3.73
CA HIS A 198 -3.25 20.85 3.56
C HIS A 198 -3.67 19.61 2.77
N THR A 199 -2.87 19.20 1.79
CA THR A 199 -3.15 18.02 0.97
C THR A 199 -3.11 16.75 1.81
N ILE A 200 -2.03 16.53 2.58
CA ILE A 200 -1.89 15.29 3.35
C ILE A 200 -2.87 15.23 4.53
N VAL A 201 -3.04 16.33 5.29
CA VAL A 201 -3.95 16.33 6.44
C VAL A 201 -5.38 15.99 6.04
N ASN A 202 -5.89 16.57 4.95
CA ASN A 202 -7.25 16.31 4.49
C ASN A 202 -7.38 14.93 3.81
N GLY A 203 -6.33 14.47 3.12
CA GLY A 203 -6.26 13.12 2.56
C GLY A 203 -6.40 12.06 3.66
N GLU A 204 -5.55 12.14 4.70
CA GLU A 204 -5.55 11.19 5.81
C GLU A 204 -6.82 11.26 6.64
N GLN A 205 -7.36 12.47 6.87
CA GLN A 205 -8.62 12.61 7.59
C GLN A 205 -9.74 11.87 6.86
N GLN A 206 -9.77 11.91 5.53
CA GLN A 206 -10.76 11.19 4.75
C GLN A 206 -10.56 9.67 4.79
N THR A 207 -9.32 9.18 4.73
CA THR A 207 -8.97 7.76 4.89
C THR A 207 -9.45 7.25 6.26
N MET A 208 -9.09 7.96 7.33
CA MET A 208 -9.50 7.67 8.70
C MET A 208 -11.02 7.61 8.86
N LEU A 209 -11.74 8.60 8.35
CA LEU A 209 -13.20 8.64 8.40
C LEU A 209 -13.82 7.46 7.64
N PHE A 210 -13.29 7.14 6.46
CA PHE A 210 -13.78 6.02 5.66
C PHE A 210 -13.65 4.70 6.43
N TYR A 211 -12.51 4.43 7.07
CA TYR A 211 -12.32 3.19 7.84
C TYR A 211 -13.22 3.11 9.07
N LYS A 212 -13.38 4.22 9.81
CA LYS A 212 -14.27 4.27 10.98
C LYS A 212 -15.74 4.05 10.62
N ASP A 213 -16.19 4.57 9.48
CA ASP A 213 -17.59 4.48 9.07
C ASP A 213 -17.95 3.14 8.40
N HIS A 214 -16.98 2.48 7.77
CA HIS A 214 -17.23 1.27 6.98
C HIS A 214 -16.82 -0.02 7.69
N GLY A 215 -15.85 -0.01 8.61
CA GLY A 215 -15.44 -1.19 9.37
C GLY A 215 -16.61 -1.87 10.11
N GLN A 216 -17.59 -1.08 10.57
CA GLN A 216 -18.80 -1.58 11.24
C GLN A 216 -19.77 -2.32 10.31
N MET A 217 -19.68 -2.14 8.98
CA MET A 217 -20.55 -2.78 8.00
C MET A 217 -20.21 -4.26 7.77
N TYR A 218 -19.02 -4.70 8.19
CA TYR A 218 -18.63 -6.11 8.08
C TYR A 218 -19.25 -6.97 9.18
N GLU A 219 -19.79 -8.14 8.78
CA GLU A 219 -20.16 -9.20 9.72
C GLU A 219 -18.92 -10.00 10.19
N ASN A 220 -17.89 -10.10 9.34
CA ASN A 220 -16.67 -10.87 9.62
C ASN A 220 -15.87 -10.21 10.78
N PRO A 221 -15.67 -10.90 11.92
CA PRO A 221 -14.97 -10.31 13.07
C PRO A 221 -13.50 -9.94 12.81
N MET A 222 -12.81 -10.65 11.91
CA MET A 222 -11.43 -10.36 11.53
C MET A 222 -11.35 -9.06 10.73
N ALA A 223 -12.22 -8.89 9.73
CA ALA A 223 -12.32 -7.65 8.97
C ALA A 223 -12.61 -6.46 9.90
N ARG A 224 -13.62 -6.59 10.78
CA ARG A 224 -13.97 -5.54 11.76
C ARG A 224 -12.77 -5.14 12.62
N LYS A 225 -11.98 -6.11 13.07
CA LYS A 225 -10.79 -5.86 13.90
C LYS A 225 -9.67 -5.19 13.10
N LEU A 226 -9.43 -5.60 11.86
CA LEU A 226 -8.43 -4.98 10.99
C LEU A 226 -8.75 -3.50 10.74
N TYR A 227 -10.00 -3.21 10.33
CA TYR A 227 -10.45 -1.83 10.16
C TYR A 227 -10.38 -1.04 11.47
N THR A 228 -10.63 -1.67 12.62
CA THR A 228 -10.50 -0.98 13.92
C THR A 228 -9.04 -0.62 14.23
N GLU A 229 -8.11 -1.54 13.98
CA GLU A 229 -6.68 -1.32 14.21
C GLU A 229 -6.14 -0.21 13.31
N ILE A 230 -6.30 -0.36 12.00
CA ILE A 230 -5.74 0.58 11.03
C ILE A 230 -6.42 1.95 11.15
N ALA A 231 -7.75 2.03 11.37
CA ALA A 231 -8.41 3.33 11.57
C ALA A 231 -7.90 4.14 12.78
N GLU A 232 -7.36 3.47 13.81
CA GLU A 232 -6.73 4.18 14.93
C GLU A 232 -5.30 4.60 14.61
N ILE A 233 -4.59 3.88 13.72
CA ILE A 233 -3.32 4.33 13.16
C ILE A 233 -3.53 5.54 12.24
N GLU A 234 -4.56 5.52 11.39
CA GLU A 234 -4.92 6.69 10.56
C GLU A 234 -5.27 7.91 11.41
N GLN A 235 -5.93 7.71 12.57
CA GLN A 235 -6.18 8.80 13.53
C GLN A 235 -4.87 9.38 14.06
N GLN A 236 -3.89 8.51 14.34
CA GLN A 236 -2.56 8.86 14.78
C GLN A 236 -1.74 9.56 13.66
N HIS A 237 -1.95 9.22 12.38
CA HIS A 237 -1.38 9.94 11.24
C HIS A 237 -1.98 11.33 11.10
N VAL A 238 -3.30 11.46 11.21
CA VAL A 238 -3.99 12.76 11.21
C VAL A 238 -3.43 13.65 12.32
N SER A 239 -3.33 13.16 13.55
CA SER A 239 -2.78 13.94 14.67
C SER A 239 -1.29 14.30 14.48
N GLN A 240 -0.51 13.41 13.87
CA GLN A 240 0.88 13.70 13.47
C GLN A 240 0.97 14.86 12.47
N TYR A 241 0.19 14.79 11.39
CA TYR A 241 0.25 15.80 10.34
C TYR A 241 -0.38 17.12 10.78
N GLU A 242 -1.47 17.09 11.55
CA GLU A 242 -2.11 18.30 12.10
C GLU A 242 -1.14 19.13 12.96
N ASP A 243 -0.31 18.49 13.78
CA ASP A 243 0.66 19.19 14.63
C ASP A 243 1.85 19.78 13.84
N CYS A 244 2.03 19.40 12.57
CA CYS A 244 2.98 20.10 11.70
C CYS A 244 2.45 21.48 11.28
N GLY A 245 1.15 21.76 11.35
CA GLY A 245 0.58 23.04 10.92
C GLY A 245 1.04 24.23 11.77
N ASP A 246 0.98 25.44 11.21
CA ASP A 246 1.28 26.65 12.00
C ASP A 246 0.09 26.99 12.93
N PRO A 247 0.29 27.06 14.26
CA PRO A 247 -0.77 27.42 15.21
C PRO A 247 -1.14 28.92 15.21
N SER A 248 -0.38 29.77 14.53
CA SER A 248 -0.57 31.23 14.47
C SER A 248 -1.46 31.69 13.32
N GLU A 249 -1.77 30.81 12.36
CA GLU A 249 -2.69 31.08 11.26
C GLU A 249 -4.11 31.38 11.78
N THR A 250 -4.72 32.42 11.24
CA THR A 250 -6.13 32.73 11.52
C THR A 250 -7.04 31.74 10.78
N ALA A 251 -8.32 31.70 11.17
CA ALA A 251 -9.29 30.86 10.49
C ALA A 251 -9.51 31.27 9.02
N LEU A 252 -9.46 32.56 8.69
CA LEU A 252 -9.53 33.04 7.31
C LEU A 252 -8.22 32.80 6.56
N GLU A 253 -7.08 32.94 7.25
CA GLU A 253 -5.76 32.37 6.94
C GLU A 253 -5.88 31.00 6.26
N LYS A 254 -6.24 30.07 7.12
CA LYS A 254 -6.32 28.64 6.86
C LYS A 254 -7.37 28.33 5.77
N LEU A 255 -8.54 28.95 5.83
CA LEU A 255 -9.57 28.78 4.78
C LEU A 255 -9.05 29.21 3.40
N THR A 256 -8.40 30.36 3.32
CA THR A 256 -7.92 30.87 2.02
C THR A 256 -6.85 29.95 1.43
N LEU A 257 -5.97 29.40 2.26
CA LEU A 257 -4.97 28.40 1.84
C LEU A 257 -5.60 27.06 1.42
N MET A 258 -6.67 26.61 2.08
CA MET A 258 -7.39 25.40 1.70
C MET A 258 -8.02 25.53 0.31
N GLN A 259 -8.68 26.65 0.02
CA GLN A 259 -9.30 26.90 -1.29
C GLN A 259 -8.24 27.05 -2.39
N LEU A 260 -7.09 27.67 -2.08
CA LEU A 260 -5.95 27.66 -2.98
C LEU A 260 -5.43 26.23 -3.25
N ASN A 261 -5.40 25.39 -2.22
CA ASN A 261 -4.97 24.00 -2.32
C ASN A 261 -5.92 23.18 -3.20
N GLU A 262 -7.23 23.39 -3.08
CA GLU A 262 -8.24 22.79 -3.95
C GLU A 262 -7.99 23.17 -5.41
N ALA A 263 -7.81 24.45 -5.71
CA ALA A 263 -7.52 24.91 -7.07
C ALA A 263 -6.20 24.34 -7.62
N TYR A 264 -5.17 24.28 -6.78
CA TYR A 264 -3.88 23.67 -7.11
C TYR A 264 -4.00 22.18 -7.47
N LEU A 265 -4.78 21.43 -6.71
CA LEU A 265 -5.01 20.01 -6.95
C LEU A 265 -5.89 19.77 -8.18
N TYR A 266 -6.95 20.56 -8.39
CA TYR A 266 -7.73 20.50 -9.62
C TYR A 266 -6.89 20.79 -10.85
N TYR A 267 -6.04 21.83 -10.79
CA TYR A 267 -5.11 22.13 -11.86
C TYR A 267 -4.15 20.97 -12.11
N SER A 268 -3.53 20.42 -11.05
CA SER A 268 -2.61 19.28 -11.13
C SER A 268 -3.27 18.04 -11.75
N ASN A 269 -4.52 17.77 -11.37
CA ASN A 269 -5.34 16.70 -11.91
C ASN A 269 -5.65 16.93 -13.39
N ALA A 270 -6.10 18.11 -13.79
CA ALA A 270 -6.37 18.46 -15.18
C ALA A 270 -5.15 18.30 -16.10
N GLN A 271 -3.95 18.62 -15.58
CA GLN A 271 -2.71 18.51 -16.34
C GLN A 271 -2.25 17.07 -16.56
N THR A 272 -2.59 16.16 -15.66
CA THR A 272 -2.07 14.77 -15.65
C THR A 272 -3.13 13.71 -15.91
N GLU A 273 -4.39 14.11 -16.02
CA GLU A 273 -5.51 13.21 -16.30
C GLU A 273 -5.47 12.70 -17.74
N THR A 274 -5.61 11.39 -17.89
CA THR A 274 -5.59 10.70 -19.18
C THR A 274 -6.99 10.51 -19.75
N ASP A 275 -8.02 10.51 -18.90
CA ASP A 275 -9.41 10.43 -19.32
C ASP A 275 -9.98 11.82 -19.61
N GLU A 276 -10.31 12.08 -20.88
CA GLU A 276 -10.84 13.37 -21.36
C GLU A 276 -12.14 13.81 -20.66
N ARG A 277 -12.94 12.88 -20.14
CA ARG A 277 -14.14 13.23 -19.38
C ARG A 277 -13.75 13.79 -18.02
N PHE A 278 -12.88 13.10 -17.28
CA PHE A 278 -12.43 13.53 -15.97
C PHE A 278 -11.59 14.79 -16.04
N LYS A 279 -10.76 14.92 -17.07
CA LYS A 279 -10.00 16.14 -17.33
C LYS A 279 -10.89 17.38 -17.41
N ARG A 280 -11.99 17.32 -18.16
CA ARG A 280 -12.96 18.42 -18.25
C ARG A 280 -13.61 18.75 -16.91
N ILE A 281 -13.87 17.74 -16.07
CA ILE A 281 -14.38 17.95 -14.71
C ILE A 281 -13.34 18.71 -13.90
N TRP A 282 -12.07 18.29 -13.92
CA TRP A 282 -11.00 18.96 -13.20
C TRP A 282 -10.73 20.38 -13.68
N GLU A 283 -10.77 20.63 -14.99
CA GLU A 283 -10.63 21.98 -15.57
C GLU A 283 -11.77 22.90 -15.12
N GLN A 284 -13.02 22.41 -15.15
CA GLN A 284 -14.18 23.17 -14.70
C GLN A 284 -14.09 23.50 -13.21
N LEU A 285 -13.80 22.50 -12.37
CA LEU A 285 -13.70 22.70 -10.92
C LEU A 285 -12.52 23.60 -10.56
N CYS A 286 -11.40 23.54 -11.29
CA CYS A 286 -10.30 24.50 -11.12
C CYS A 286 -10.73 25.95 -11.36
N GLU A 287 -11.47 26.22 -12.44
CA GLU A 287 -11.97 27.57 -12.76
C GLU A 287 -12.91 28.10 -11.65
N GLU A 288 -13.77 27.23 -11.14
CA GLU A 288 -14.72 27.54 -10.07
C GLU A 288 -14.00 27.81 -8.73
N GLU A 289 -13.03 26.97 -8.39
CA GLU A 289 -12.26 27.04 -7.16
C GLU A 289 -11.33 28.26 -7.09
N ILE A 290 -10.81 28.73 -8.23
CA ILE A 290 -10.11 30.03 -8.28
C ILE A 290 -11.04 31.17 -7.86
N GLY A 291 -12.33 31.09 -8.20
CA GLY A 291 -13.35 32.03 -7.72
C GLY A 291 -13.56 31.95 -6.20
N HIS A 292 -13.50 30.75 -5.63
CA HIS A 292 -13.58 30.54 -4.18
C HIS A 292 -12.36 31.12 -3.44
N PHE A 293 -11.16 30.81 -3.91
CA PHE A 293 -9.91 31.37 -3.41
C PHE A 293 -9.93 32.91 -3.43
N GLN A 294 -10.35 33.52 -4.55
CA GLN A 294 -10.45 34.97 -4.68
C GLN A 294 -11.47 35.57 -3.69
N ALA A 295 -12.60 34.90 -3.47
CA ALA A 295 -13.60 35.30 -2.49
C ALA A 295 -13.07 35.24 -1.04
N CYS A 296 -12.30 34.22 -0.69
CA CYS A 296 -11.68 34.10 0.63
C CYS A 296 -10.53 35.11 0.81
N ALA A 297 -9.72 35.36 -0.23
CA ALA A 297 -8.69 36.39 -0.21
C ALA A 297 -9.28 37.81 -0.02
N GLU A 298 -10.44 38.09 -0.63
CA GLU A 298 -11.18 39.34 -0.39
C GLU A 298 -11.62 39.48 1.07
N LEU A 299 -12.16 38.41 1.69
CA LEU A 299 -12.51 38.42 3.11
C LEU A 299 -11.29 38.66 3.99
N LEU A 300 -10.18 37.98 3.70
CA LEU A 300 -8.95 38.12 4.44
C LEU A 300 -8.44 39.57 4.42
N GLN A 301 -8.43 40.19 3.24
CA GLN A 301 -8.03 41.58 3.09
C GLN A 301 -8.98 42.56 3.79
N THR A 302 -10.29 42.35 3.68
CA THR A 302 -11.28 43.28 4.22
C THR A 302 -11.44 43.19 5.73
N MET A 303 -11.32 41.98 6.29
CA MET A 303 -11.57 41.71 7.70
C MET A 303 -10.31 41.72 8.56
N GLU A 304 -9.21 41.17 8.05
CA GLU A 304 -7.95 41.06 8.79
C GLU A 304 -6.91 42.06 8.31
N GLY A 305 -7.17 42.78 7.21
CA GLY A 305 -6.26 43.79 6.67
C GLY A 305 -5.02 43.17 6.02
N ARG A 306 -5.04 41.88 5.70
CA ARG A 306 -3.87 41.13 5.22
C ARG A 306 -3.91 40.93 3.71
N ASP A 307 -2.79 41.21 3.07
CA ASP A 307 -2.61 40.97 1.63
C ASP A 307 -2.36 39.48 1.38
N ILE A 308 -3.05 38.91 0.40
CA ILE A 308 -2.88 37.50 0.04
C ILE A 308 -1.48 37.20 -0.48
N HIS A 309 -0.83 38.12 -1.21
CA HIS A 309 0.54 37.92 -1.69
C HIS A 309 1.55 37.82 -0.53
N GLU A 310 1.31 38.54 0.57
CA GLU A 310 2.13 38.42 1.79
C GLU A 310 1.93 37.06 2.47
N VAL A 311 0.69 36.57 2.52
CA VAL A 311 0.33 35.29 3.16
C VAL A 311 0.92 34.11 2.38
N LEU A 312 0.87 34.16 1.05
CA LEU A 312 1.42 33.09 0.20
C LEU A 312 2.95 33.13 0.17
N GLY A 313 3.56 34.32 0.12
CA GLY A 313 5.01 34.51 0.00
C GLY A 313 5.58 34.16 -1.39
N SER A 314 4.75 33.64 -2.29
CA SER A 314 5.07 33.32 -3.69
C SER A 314 3.79 33.33 -4.53
N ASP A 315 3.90 33.73 -5.79
CA ASP A 315 2.81 33.67 -6.77
C ASP A 315 2.88 32.39 -7.64
N VAL A 316 3.83 31.50 -7.34
CA VAL A 316 4.13 30.31 -8.15
C VAL A 316 4.34 29.11 -7.24
N VAL A 317 3.71 27.99 -7.61
CA VAL A 317 4.00 26.65 -7.06
C VAL A 317 4.80 25.88 -8.11
N PRO A 318 6.07 25.51 -7.84
CA PRO A 318 7.02 25.08 -8.86
C PRO A 318 6.78 23.66 -9.41
N SER A 319 6.05 22.81 -8.67
CA SER A 319 5.72 21.44 -9.07
C SER A 319 4.25 21.13 -8.83
N LEU A 320 3.70 20.22 -9.63
CA LEU A 320 2.31 19.73 -9.51
C LEU A 320 2.26 18.44 -8.69
N ILE A 321 1.06 18.09 -8.21
CA ILE A 321 0.81 16.75 -7.67
C ILE A 321 0.59 15.77 -8.82
N VAL A 322 1.37 14.70 -8.84
CA VAL A 322 1.32 13.71 -9.91
C VAL A 322 1.20 12.32 -9.29
N PHE A 323 0.11 11.64 -9.60
CA PHE A 323 0.02 10.21 -9.36
C PHE A 323 0.80 9.46 -10.45
N GLU A 324 1.88 8.81 -10.05
CA GLU A 324 2.77 8.01 -10.88
C GLU A 324 3.41 6.89 -10.05
N PRO A 325 3.96 5.82 -10.67
CA PRO A 325 4.55 4.73 -9.90
C PRO A 325 5.78 5.20 -9.12
N ASN A 326 5.79 5.00 -7.80
CA ASN A 326 6.87 5.44 -6.90
C ASN A 326 7.72 4.30 -6.34
N LYS A 327 7.78 3.15 -7.02
CA LYS A 327 8.37 1.90 -6.48
C LYS A 327 9.79 2.08 -5.96
N GLU A 328 10.67 2.71 -6.73
CA GLU A 328 12.05 2.93 -6.33
C GLU A 328 12.16 3.80 -5.07
N TYR A 329 11.34 4.86 -4.98
CA TYR A 329 11.31 5.76 -3.82
C TYR A 329 10.79 5.04 -2.58
N VAL A 330 9.66 4.34 -2.70
CA VAL A 330 9.07 3.56 -1.60
C VAL A 330 10.05 2.50 -1.08
N ASN A 331 10.78 1.81 -1.96
CA ASN A 331 11.80 0.85 -1.54
C ASN A 331 12.96 1.49 -0.76
N GLN A 332 13.41 2.69 -1.17
CA GLN A 332 14.43 3.44 -0.41
C GLN A 332 13.93 3.88 0.96
N VAL A 333 12.65 4.29 1.05
CA VAL A 333 12.00 4.65 2.31
C VAL A 333 11.90 3.42 3.22
N LEU A 334 11.47 2.26 2.71
CA LEU A 334 11.44 1.01 3.48
C LEU A 334 12.81 0.64 4.05
N GLU A 335 13.88 0.75 3.25
CA GLU A 335 15.23 0.42 3.69
C GLU A 335 15.79 1.40 4.74
N SER A 336 15.41 2.68 4.67
CA SER A 336 15.99 3.74 5.50
C SER A 336 15.18 4.10 6.74
N GLN A 337 13.86 3.87 6.74
CA GLN A 337 12.94 4.37 7.76
C GLN A 337 12.41 3.29 8.72
N VAL A 338 12.55 2.00 8.39
CA VAL A 338 11.90 0.90 9.14
C VAL A 338 12.27 0.88 10.63
N ASP A 339 13.53 1.19 10.95
CA ASP A 339 14.06 1.18 12.31
C ASP A 339 13.82 2.49 13.08
N LEU A 340 13.29 3.54 12.45
CA LEU A 340 13.06 4.82 13.13
C LEU A 340 11.79 4.82 13.97
N ARG A 341 11.77 5.59 15.05
CA ARG A 341 10.61 5.87 15.90
C ARG A 341 10.62 7.34 16.35
N PRO A 342 9.43 7.93 16.60
CA PRO A 342 9.35 9.29 17.10
C PRO A 342 9.78 9.39 18.56
N GLN A 343 10.63 10.37 18.87
CA GLN A 343 11.05 10.72 20.23
C GLN A 343 11.33 12.22 20.29
N ASP A 344 10.66 12.94 21.18
CA ASP A 344 10.85 14.39 21.39
C ASP A 344 10.79 15.22 20.09
N LYS A 345 9.85 14.86 19.20
CA LYS A 345 9.64 15.46 17.86
C LYS A 345 10.74 15.14 16.83
N GLU A 346 11.68 14.26 17.14
CA GLU A 346 12.66 13.73 16.19
C GLU A 346 12.35 12.28 15.83
N PHE A 347 13.05 11.78 14.80
CA PHE A 347 13.02 10.36 14.41
C PHE A 347 14.37 9.74 14.74
N VAL A 348 14.37 8.76 15.64
CA VAL A 348 15.58 8.10 16.13
C VAL A 348 15.50 6.59 15.92
N PRO A 349 16.62 5.89 15.73
CA PRO A 349 16.62 4.43 15.67
C PRO A 349 16.02 3.82 16.93
N VAL A 350 15.26 2.73 16.79
CA VAL A 350 14.58 2.04 17.89
C VAL A 350 15.54 1.60 19.00
N GLN A 351 16.81 1.36 18.68
CA GLN A 351 17.85 0.97 19.63
C GLN A 351 18.34 2.14 20.51
N GLU A 352 18.06 3.38 20.13
CA GLU A 352 18.39 4.59 20.88
C GLU A 352 17.26 5.05 21.83
N LEU A 353 16.09 4.42 21.74
CA LEU A 353 14.95 4.76 22.58
C LEU A 353 15.19 4.39 24.06
N PRO A 354 14.65 5.19 24.99
CA PRO A 354 14.72 4.85 26.40
C PRO A 354 13.94 3.56 26.70
N GLY A 355 14.42 2.74 27.65
CA GLY A 355 13.78 1.47 27.99
C GLY A 355 12.37 1.61 28.58
N ASP A 356 11.99 2.82 29.00
CA ASP A 356 10.67 3.22 29.49
C ASP A 356 9.91 4.12 28.49
N TRP A 357 10.29 4.09 27.20
CA TRP A 357 9.55 4.77 26.14
C TRP A 357 8.07 4.36 26.17
N LEU A 358 7.18 5.35 26.32
CA LEU A 358 5.76 5.15 26.62
C LEU A 358 5.05 4.29 25.58
N SER A 359 5.46 4.42 24.32
CA SER A 359 4.90 3.67 23.20
C SER A 359 5.12 2.15 23.32
N PHE A 360 6.15 1.65 24.00
CA PHE A 360 6.29 0.20 24.23
C PHE A 360 5.12 -0.36 25.04
N GLY A 361 4.76 0.29 26.14
CA GLY A 361 3.61 -0.13 26.96
C GLY A 361 2.27 0.10 26.27
N TYR A 362 2.18 1.14 25.43
CA TYR A 362 1.00 1.39 24.61
C TYR A 362 0.79 0.28 23.57
N MET A 363 1.82 -0.06 22.79
CA MET A 363 1.81 -1.16 21.81
C MET A 363 1.40 -2.49 22.45
N GLU A 364 2.02 -2.86 23.58
CA GLU A 364 1.65 -4.09 24.31
C GLU A 364 0.16 -4.12 24.66
N LYS A 365 -0.39 -2.96 25.07
CA LYS A 365 -1.77 -2.85 25.49
C LYS A 365 -2.76 -2.97 24.34
N VAL A 366 -2.52 -2.28 23.22
CA VAL A 366 -3.46 -2.24 22.08
C VAL A 366 -3.40 -3.53 21.25
N ASN A 367 -2.20 -4.09 21.04
CA ASN A 367 -2.04 -5.35 20.33
C ASN A 367 -2.56 -6.55 21.12
N GLY A 368 -2.51 -6.47 22.46
CA GLY A 368 -2.92 -7.57 23.33
C GLY A 368 -2.13 -8.85 23.04
N SER A 369 -2.81 -9.98 22.84
CA SER A 369 -2.15 -11.26 22.55
C SER A 369 -1.72 -11.42 21.09
N GLN A 370 -2.39 -10.75 20.16
CA GLN A 370 -2.13 -10.82 18.72
C GLN A 370 -2.82 -9.65 18.03
N ALA A 371 -2.06 -8.90 17.24
CA ALA A 371 -2.57 -7.81 16.43
C ALA A 371 -3.51 -8.34 15.30
N PRO A 372 -4.64 -7.67 15.01
CA PRO A 372 -5.54 -8.07 13.93
C PRO A 372 -4.86 -8.19 12.55
N SER A 373 -3.98 -7.25 12.23
CA SER A 373 -3.11 -7.21 11.05
C SER A 373 -2.27 -8.48 10.92
N THR A 374 -1.61 -8.90 12.00
CA THR A 374 -0.84 -10.16 12.04
C THR A 374 -1.74 -11.37 11.80
N LEU A 375 -2.91 -11.42 12.43
CA LEU A 375 -3.87 -12.54 12.24
C LEU A 375 -4.34 -12.64 10.79
N VAL A 376 -4.64 -11.50 10.15
CA VAL A 376 -5.06 -11.45 8.74
C VAL A 376 -3.97 -12.02 7.84
N THR A 377 -2.72 -11.62 8.04
CA THR A 377 -1.62 -12.11 7.19
C THR A 377 -1.31 -13.58 7.42
N GLU A 378 -1.30 -14.04 8.68
CA GLU A 378 -1.15 -15.48 8.97
C GLU A 378 -2.25 -16.32 8.31
N LYS A 379 -3.49 -15.82 8.30
CA LYS A 379 -4.62 -16.52 7.66
C LYS A 379 -4.52 -16.53 6.14
N ALA A 380 -4.03 -15.45 5.53
CA ALA A 380 -3.80 -15.39 4.09
C ALA A 380 -2.73 -16.40 3.67
N GLU A 381 -1.61 -16.46 4.42
CA GLU A 381 -0.55 -17.45 4.20
C GLU A 381 -1.07 -18.90 4.27
N GLU A 382 -1.93 -19.20 5.27
CA GLU A 382 -2.56 -20.52 5.41
C GLU A 382 -3.40 -20.92 4.18
N LEU A 383 -4.08 -19.96 3.54
CA LEU A 383 -4.96 -20.18 2.38
C LEU A 383 -4.18 -20.48 1.09
N ASP A 384 -2.97 -19.94 0.96
CA ASP A 384 -2.03 -20.27 -0.12
C ASP A 384 -1.35 -21.64 0.05
N GLY A 385 -1.71 -22.40 1.09
CA GLY A 385 -1.14 -23.73 1.36
C GLY A 385 0.29 -23.65 1.93
N ILE A 386 0.68 -22.48 2.45
CA ILE A 386 1.93 -22.27 3.16
C ILE A 386 1.60 -22.26 4.66
N PRO A 387 2.19 -23.13 5.50
CA PRO A 387 1.93 -23.06 6.94
C PRO A 387 2.39 -21.69 7.48
N ALA A 388 1.53 -21.07 8.30
CA ALA A 388 1.73 -19.80 8.98
C ALA A 388 3.19 -19.64 9.42
N VAL A 389 3.84 -18.60 8.91
CA VAL A 389 5.14 -18.20 9.44
C VAL A 389 4.87 -17.65 10.83
N ALA A 390 5.06 -18.50 11.84
CA ALA A 390 5.12 -18.04 13.22
C ALA A 390 6.19 -16.94 13.28
N MET A 391 5.76 -15.68 13.44
CA MET A 391 6.64 -14.58 13.78
C MET A 391 7.31 -14.91 15.11
N GLN A 392 8.55 -15.40 15.04
CA GLN A 392 9.50 -15.39 16.13
C GLN A 392 10.64 -14.45 15.75
N THR A 393 10.62 -13.27 16.36
CA THR A 393 11.77 -12.51 16.88
C THR A 393 13.11 -12.62 16.12
N GLY A 394 13.47 -11.56 15.38
CA GLY A 394 14.84 -11.28 14.91
C GLY A 394 15.15 -11.73 13.46
N PRO A 395 16.18 -11.13 12.82
CA PRO A 395 16.39 -11.25 11.38
C PRO A 395 16.91 -12.64 10.99
N GLY A 396 16.12 -13.39 10.22
CA GLY A 396 16.47 -14.68 9.64
C GLY A 396 16.20 -14.70 8.13
N LYS A 397 17.27 -14.75 7.35
CA LYS A 397 17.36 -14.76 5.88
C LYS A 397 16.83 -16.08 5.28
N ALA A 398 15.70 -16.12 4.58
CA ALA A 398 15.31 -17.31 3.80
C ALA A 398 16.14 -17.40 2.50
N ASP A 399 16.84 -18.52 2.27
CA ASP A 399 17.72 -18.76 1.12
C ASP A 399 17.26 -19.94 0.24
N ILE A 400 17.92 -20.19 -0.89
CA ILE A 400 17.56 -21.26 -1.84
C ILE A 400 17.55 -22.65 -1.20
N TYR A 401 18.39 -22.90 -0.19
CA TYR A 401 18.46 -24.19 0.48
C TYR A 401 17.21 -24.45 1.33
N GLU A 402 16.74 -23.42 2.04
CA GLU A 402 15.49 -23.51 2.80
C GLU A 402 14.27 -23.60 1.87
N ARG A 403 14.33 -22.99 0.68
CA ARG A 403 13.29 -23.14 -0.34
C ARG A 403 13.20 -24.57 -0.89
N LEU A 404 14.32 -25.19 -1.23
CA LEU A 404 14.36 -26.57 -1.75
C LEU A 404 13.88 -27.58 -0.70
N LYS A 405 14.35 -27.47 0.55
CA LYS A 405 13.86 -28.27 1.69
C LYS A 405 12.35 -28.20 1.86
N LYS A 406 11.76 -27.00 1.69
CA LYS A 406 10.32 -26.82 1.80
C LYS A 406 9.57 -27.61 0.72
N ASP A 407 10.06 -27.58 -0.52
CA ASP A 407 9.51 -28.40 -1.60
C ASP A 407 9.68 -29.90 -1.33
N HIS A 408 10.82 -30.33 -0.76
CA HIS A 408 11.07 -31.74 -0.41
C HIS A 408 10.09 -32.28 0.64
N GLU A 409 9.84 -31.51 1.69
CA GLU A 409 8.89 -31.91 2.73
C GLU A 409 7.46 -31.98 2.17
N GLU A 410 7.09 -31.08 1.25
CA GLU A 410 5.81 -31.14 0.56
C GLU A 410 5.67 -32.42 -0.30
N VAL A 411 6.69 -32.74 -1.11
CA VAL A 411 6.72 -33.95 -1.95
C VAL A 411 6.66 -35.22 -1.10
N LYS A 412 7.40 -35.27 0.00
CA LYS A 412 7.36 -36.38 0.97
C LYS A 412 5.96 -36.55 1.56
N GLY A 413 5.31 -35.46 1.99
CA GLY A 413 3.93 -35.47 2.48
C GLY A 413 2.93 -35.99 1.44
N LEU A 414 3.11 -35.64 0.16
CA LEU A 414 2.28 -36.14 -0.94
C LEU A 414 2.46 -37.66 -1.14
N PHE A 415 3.69 -38.17 -1.11
CA PHE A 415 3.93 -39.62 -1.16
C PHE A 415 3.24 -40.36 -0.01
N GLU A 416 3.34 -39.85 1.23
CA GLU A 416 2.68 -40.44 2.39
C GLU A 416 1.15 -40.45 2.26
N LYS A 417 0.57 -39.36 1.74
CA LYS A 417 -0.87 -39.23 1.50
C LYS A 417 -1.36 -40.26 0.47
N ILE A 418 -0.65 -40.43 -0.65
CA ILE A 418 -1.03 -41.35 -1.73
C ILE A 418 -0.91 -42.81 -1.26
N ILE A 419 0.22 -43.17 -0.64
CA ILE A 419 0.49 -44.54 -0.15
C ILE A 419 -0.44 -44.89 1.02
N GLY A 420 -0.67 -43.95 1.94
CA GLY A 420 -1.55 -44.13 3.09
C GLY A 420 -3.03 -44.25 2.73
N GLY A 421 -3.42 -43.95 1.50
CA GLY A 421 -4.78 -44.14 0.99
C GLY A 421 -5.85 -43.27 1.66
N ARG A 422 -5.45 -42.12 2.21
CA ARG A 422 -6.37 -41.17 2.85
C ARG A 422 -6.75 -40.06 1.86
N GLY A 423 -8.03 -39.98 1.50
CA GLY A 423 -8.58 -38.91 0.65
C GLY A 423 -8.45 -39.18 -0.85
N ASP A 424 -8.50 -38.11 -1.65
CA ASP A 424 -8.40 -38.18 -3.11
C ASP A 424 -6.98 -38.51 -3.57
N ARG A 425 -6.74 -39.79 -3.86
CA ARG A 425 -5.45 -40.29 -4.34
C ARG A 425 -5.14 -39.81 -5.76
N SER A 426 -6.14 -39.62 -6.61
CA SER A 426 -5.93 -39.16 -7.99
C SER A 426 -5.47 -37.71 -7.99
N GLY A 427 -6.16 -36.83 -7.28
CA GLY A 427 -5.75 -35.43 -7.15
C GLY A 427 -4.40 -35.26 -6.44
N ALA A 428 -4.09 -36.12 -5.46
CA ALA A 428 -2.77 -36.13 -4.83
C ALA A 428 -1.65 -36.59 -5.77
N TRP A 429 -1.91 -37.57 -6.64
CA TRP A 429 -0.98 -38.00 -7.69
C TRP A 429 -0.76 -36.91 -8.75
N ASP A 430 -1.83 -36.25 -9.19
CA ASP A 430 -1.75 -35.15 -10.17
C ASP A 430 -0.93 -33.98 -9.61
N LYS A 431 -1.10 -33.67 -8.31
CA LYS A 431 -0.25 -32.69 -7.63
C LYS A 431 1.21 -33.16 -7.55
N LEU A 432 1.45 -34.37 -7.02
CA LEU A 432 2.80 -34.92 -6.85
C LEU A 432 3.59 -34.95 -8.17
N SER A 433 2.98 -35.43 -9.25
CA SER A 433 3.66 -35.55 -10.54
C SER A 433 4.04 -34.18 -11.13
N ARG A 434 3.19 -33.16 -10.98
CA ARG A 434 3.49 -31.78 -11.39
C ARG A 434 4.56 -31.14 -10.50
N GLU A 435 4.47 -31.33 -9.19
CA GLU A 435 5.46 -30.81 -8.23
C GLU A 435 6.85 -31.38 -8.51
N LEU A 436 6.99 -32.71 -8.62
CA LEU A 436 8.26 -33.38 -8.93
C LEU A 436 8.87 -32.85 -10.24
N THR A 437 8.05 -32.72 -11.29
CA THR A 437 8.54 -32.25 -12.59
C THR A 437 8.94 -30.77 -12.53
N ALA A 438 8.11 -29.91 -11.93
CA ALA A 438 8.37 -28.49 -11.89
C ALA A 438 9.55 -28.13 -10.97
N HIS A 439 9.66 -28.82 -9.83
CA HIS A 439 10.78 -28.71 -8.90
C HIS A 439 12.09 -29.09 -9.58
N ALA A 440 12.18 -30.31 -10.14
CA ALA A 440 13.40 -30.78 -10.80
C ALA A 440 13.85 -29.81 -11.91
N ARG A 441 12.93 -29.29 -12.74
CA ARG A 441 13.29 -28.35 -13.82
C ARG A 441 13.75 -26.98 -13.31
N ALA A 442 13.19 -26.52 -12.19
CA ALA A 442 13.61 -25.27 -11.55
C ALA A 442 14.98 -25.42 -10.88
N GLU A 443 15.20 -26.53 -10.19
CA GLU A 443 16.45 -26.87 -9.54
C GLU A 443 17.61 -27.05 -10.52
N GLU A 444 17.39 -27.84 -11.57
CA GLU A 444 18.34 -28.06 -12.65
C GLU A 444 18.84 -26.76 -13.29
N HIS A 445 17.96 -25.76 -13.39
CA HIS A 445 18.25 -24.50 -14.08
C HIS A 445 18.84 -23.44 -13.15
N VAL A 446 18.30 -23.35 -11.93
CA VAL A 446 18.65 -22.27 -11.00
C VAL A 446 19.73 -22.73 -10.04
N PHE A 447 19.60 -23.93 -9.48
CA PHE A 447 20.46 -24.44 -8.42
C PHE A 447 21.66 -25.25 -8.93
N TYR A 448 21.49 -26.11 -9.95
CA TYR A 448 22.59 -26.93 -10.46
C TYR A 448 23.46 -26.23 -11.52
N GLU A 449 22.93 -25.28 -12.28
CA GLU A 449 23.69 -24.56 -13.31
C GLU A 449 24.95 -23.87 -12.73
N PRO A 450 24.87 -23.15 -11.59
CA PRO A 450 26.06 -22.55 -10.97
C PRO A 450 27.09 -23.57 -10.48
N LEU A 451 26.67 -24.81 -10.18
CA LEU A 451 27.55 -25.86 -9.67
C LEU A 451 28.44 -26.47 -10.76
N LYS A 452 28.16 -26.20 -12.05
CA LYS A 452 28.96 -26.69 -13.19
C LYS A 452 30.33 -26.04 -13.29
N GLU A 453 30.51 -24.87 -12.69
CA GLU A 453 31.75 -24.08 -12.76
C GLU A 453 32.71 -24.39 -11.59
N GLY A 454 32.26 -25.12 -10.56
CA GLY A 454 33.02 -25.42 -9.34
C GLY A 454 33.66 -26.81 -9.33
N ASP A 455 34.92 -26.90 -8.91
CA ASP A 455 35.65 -28.17 -8.80
C ASP A 455 35.13 -28.95 -7.57
N GLY A 456 34.48 -30.10 -7.79
CA GLY A 456 33.97 -31.01 -6.73
C GLY A 456 32.44 -31.11 -6.58
N ALA A 457 31.67 -30.13 -7.07
CA ALA A 457 30.19 -30.13 -7.06
C ALA A 457 29.57 -30.71 -8.34
N LEU A 458 30.32 -30.70 -9.46
CA LEU A 458 29.86 -31.17 -10.77
C LEU A 458 29.42 -32.64 -10.78
N GLU A 459 30.17 -33.54 -10.16
CA GLU A 459 29.84 -34.98 -10.15
C GLU A 459 28.50 -35.25 -9.43
N ALA A 460 28.25 -34.54 -8.32
CA ALA A 460 27.02 -34.68 -7.55
C ALA A 460 25.81 -34.05 -8.27
N ALA A 461 26.00 -32.88 -8.91
CA ALA A 461 24.97 -32.29 -9.76
C ALA A 461 24.60 -33.18 -10.95
N LEU A 462 25.60 -33.81 -11.62
CA LEU A 462 25.37 -34.76 -12.71
C LEU A 462 24.60 -36.00 -12.25
N LEU A 463 24.86 -36.51 -11.04
CA LEU A 463 24.07 -37.58 -10.45
C LEU A 463 22.61 -37.14 -10.24
N GLY A 464 22.39 -35.95 -9.67
CA GLY A 464 21.06 -35.37 -9.50
C GLY A 464 20.26 -35.23 -10.81
N TYR A 465 20.92 -34.80 -11.90
CA TYR A 465 20.29 -34.78 -13.24
C TYR A 465 19.81 -36.17 -13.70
N GLU A 466 20.59 -37.22 -13.46
CA GLU A 466 20.22 -38.60 -13.84
C GLU A 466 19.11 -39.16 -12.93
N GLU A 467 19.09 -38.78 -11.65
CA GLU A 467 18.01 -39.13 -10.73
C GLU A 467 16.69 -38.42 -11.10
N HIS A 468 16.75 -37.14 -11.47
CA HIS A 468 15.61 -36.42 -12.05
C HIS A 468 15.10 -37.10 -13.33
N HIS A 469 16.01 -37.52 -14.21
CA HIS A 469 15.62 -38.24 -15.42
C HIS A 469 14.95 -39.58 -15.11
N ALA A 470 15.49 -40.35 -14.16
CA ALA A 470 14.90 -41.60 -13.72
C ALA A 470 13.50 -41.40 -13.10
N ALA A 471 13.33 -40.38 -12.25
CA ALA A 471 12.04 -40.02 -11.67
C ALA A 471 11.00 -39.67 -12.75
N ASP A 472 11.39 -38.91 -13.78
CA ASP A 472 10.54 -38.60 -14.94
C ASP A 472 10.08 -39.84 -15.71
N LEU A 473 10.93 -40.85 -15.86
CA LEU A 473 10.55 -42.12 -16.49
C LEU A 473 9.49 -42.84 -15.66
N PHE A 474 9.65 -42.89 -14.33
CA PHE A 474 8.66 -43.46 -13.41
C PHE A 474 7.35 -42.69 -13.45
N ILE A 475 7.37 -41.35 -13.47
CA ILE A 475 6.17 -40.51 -13.60
C ILE A 475 5.43 -40.85 -14.91
N LYS A 476 6.15 -40.92 -16.04
CA LYS A 476 5.56 -41.29 -17.35
C LYS A 476 4.95 -42.69 -17.34
N GLU A 477 5.60 -43.66 -16.71
CA GLU A 477 5.06 -45.01 -16.59
C GLU A 477 3.83 -45.06 -15.69
N LEU A 478 3.86 -44.40 -14.53
CA LEU A 478 2.76 -44.36 -13.58
C LEU A 478 1.53 -43.67 -14.16
N SER A 479 1.71 -42.62 -14.96
CA SER A 479 0.63 -41.91 -15.66
C SER A 479 -0.02 -42.69 -16.80
N ARG A 480 0.63 -43.74 -17.32
CA ARG A 480 0.09 -44.62 -18.38
C ARG A 480 -0.61 -45.87 -17.85
N ASN A 481 -0.42 -46.19 -16.57
CA ASN A 481 -0.94 -47.40 -15.97
C ASN A 481 -2.26 -47.14 -15.23
N LYS A 482 -3.07 -48.19 -15.06
CA LYS A 482 -4.31 -48.08 -14.27
C LYS A 482 -3.94 -47.70 -12.81
N PRO A 483 -4.46 -46.56 -12.30
CA PRO A 483 -4.28 -46.19 -10.91
C PRO A 483 -4.75 -47.31 -9.98
N ASP A 484 -4.09 -47.47 -8.83
CA ASP A 484 -4.43 -48.42 -7.76
C ASP A 484 -4.26 -49.92 -8.06
N SER A 485 -3.65 -50.29 -9.18
CA SER A 485 -3.20 -51.68 -9.35
C SER A 485 -2.02 -52.01 -8.42
N GLU A 486 -1.86 -53.28 -8.03
CA GLU A 486 -0.71 -53.72 -7.21
C GLU A 486 0.63 -53.32 -7.87
N GLN A 487 0.68 -53.42 -9.20
CA GLN A 487 1.85 -53.00 -9.98
C GLN A 487 2.07 -51.48 -9.95
N TRP A 488 1.00 -50.68 -9.98
CA TRP A 488 1.09 -49.21 -9.86
C TRP A 488 1.61 -48.80 -8.47
N MET A 489 1.08 -49.43 -7.41
CA MET A 489 1.53 -49.18 -6.04
C MET A 489 3.00 -49.57 -5.83
N ALA A 490 3.44 -50.69 -6.39
CA ALA A 490 4.84 -51.10 -6.33
C ALA A 490 5.76 -50.09 -7.04
N LYS A 491 5.36 -49.61 -8.23
CA LYS A 491 6.12 -48.59 -8.97
C LYS A 491 6.15 -47.25 -8.23
N LEU A 492 5.06 -46.84 -7.60
CA LEU A 492 5.02 -45.63 -6.78
C LEU A 492 5.96 -45.71 -5.58
N GLN A 493 6.05 -46.88 -4.92
CA GLN A 493 7.02 -47.08 -3.84
C GLN A 493 8.46 -46.97 -4.34
N VAL A 494 8.78 -47.54 -5.51
CA VAL A 494 10.12 -47.39 -6.11
C VAL A 494 10.43 -45.92 -6.42
N LEU A 495 9.48 -45.18 -6.99
CA LEU A 495 9.65 -43.75 -7.23
C LEU A 495 9.85 -42.97 -5.92
N LYS A 496 9.11 -43.31 -4.85
CA LYS A 496 9.30 -42.70 -3.52
C LYS A 496 10.72 -42.93 -3.00
N GLU A 497 11.22 -44.17 -3.04
CA GLU A 497 12.57 -44.48 -2.55
C GLU A 497 13.64 -43.74 -3.37
N LEU A 498 13.47 -43.65 -4.69
CA LEU A 498 14.36 -42.87 -5.56
C LEU A 498 14.39 -41.39 -5.16
N VAL A 499 13.22 -40.75 -5.03
CA VAL A 499 13.12 -39.31 -4.70
C VAL A 499 13.60 -39.03 -3.28
N LEU A 500 13.28 -39.87 -2.30
CA LEU A 500 13.74 -39.65 -0.93
C LEU A 500 15.25 -39.90 -0.77
N HIS A 501 15.81 -40.82 -1.55
CA HIS A 501 17.25 -41.00 -1.59
C HIS A 501 17.94 -39.76 -2.15
N HIS A 502 17.45 -39.25 -3.29
CA HIS A 502 17.90 -38.01 -3.89
C HIS A 502 17.88 -36.84 -2.90
N VAL A 503 16.74 -36.60 -2.22
CA VAL A 503 16.61 -35.54 -1.21
C VAL A 503 17.66 -35.66 -0.10
N VAL A 504 17.96 -36.87 0.37
CA VAL A 504 18.97 -37.08 1.42
C VAL A 504 20.38 -36.79 0.90
N GLU A 505 20.71 -37.22 -0.31
CA GLU A 505 22.00 -36.93 -0.94
C GLU A 505 22.15 -35.43 -1.23
N GLU A 506 21.07 -34.79 -1.65
CA GLU A 506 21.08 -33.39 -2.01
C GLU A 506 21.22 -32.47 -0.78
N GLU A 507 20.36 -32.64 0.22
CA GLU A 507 20.42 -31.83 1.44
C GLU A 507 21.69 -32.07 2.27
N GLY A 508 22.27 -33.27 2.14
CA GLY A 508 23.50 -33.66 2.80
C GLY A 508 24.76 -33.22 2.06
N GLU A 509 25.01 -33.80 0.89
CA GLU A 509 26.28 -33.65 0.18
C GLU A 509 26.27 -32.49 -0.83
N ILE A 510 25.19 -32.35 -1.61
CA ILE A 510 25.11 -31.31 -2.65
C ILE A 510 25.02 -29.92 -2.01
N PHE A 511 24.19 -29.73 -0.99
CA PHE A 511 24.05 -28.43 -0.32
C PHE A 511 25.35 -27.98 0.34
N GLN A 512 26.09 -28.90 0.95
CA GLN A 512 27.38 -28.60 1.55
C GLN A 512 28.36 -28.07 0.49
N LYS A 513 28.48 -28.76 -0.65
CA LYS A 513 29.34 -28.35 -1.75
C LYS A 513 28.86 -27.07 -2.43
N ALA A 514 27.55 -26.90 -2.56
CA ALA A 514 26.95 -25.71 -3.16
C ALA A 514 27.25 -24.44 -2.36
N ARG A 515 27.32 -24.52 -1.02
CA ARG A 515 27.68 -23.37 -0.16
C ARG A 515 29.12 -22.89 -0.35
N GLU A 516 29.97 -23.68 -0.99
CA GLU A 516 31.34 -23.27 -1.34
C GLU A 516 31.40 -22.41 -2.61
N VAL A 517 30.34 -22.46 -3.44
CA VAL A 517 30.29 -21.77 -4.76
C VAL A 517 29.12 -20.78 -4.87
N ILE A 518 28.11 -20.88 -4.00
CA ILE A 518 26.97 -19.96 -3.92
C ILE A 518 27.05 -19.21 -2.59
N ASP A 519 27.34 -17.89 -2.64
CA ASP A 519 27.35 -17.04 -1.44
C ASP A 519 25.94 -16.74 -0.91
N GLU A 520 25.85 -16.16 0.29
CA GLU A 520 24.57 -15.88 0.96
C GLU A 520 23.64 -14.91 0.22
N GLU A 521 24.19 -14.04 -0.63
CA GLU A 521 23.42 -13.05 -1.38
C GLU A 521 22.85 -13.70 -2.63
N ARG A 522 23.68 -14.45 -3.37
CA ARG A 522 23.26 -15.24 -4.52
C ARG A 522 22.24 -16.31 -4.12
N ALA A 523 22.46 -17.00 -2.99
CA ALA A 523 21.54 -17.99 -2.45
C ALA A 523 20.15 -17.38 -2.17
N ARG A 524 20.08 -16.11 -1.75
CA ARG A 524 18.80 -15.41 -1.54
C ARG A 524 18.14 -14.97 -2.84
N MET A 525 18.91 -14.44 -3.79
CA MET A 525 18.38 -14.07 -5.11
C MET A 525 17.83 -15.27 -5.88
N MET A 526 18.46 -16.43 -5.74
CA MET A 526 18.03 -17.67 -6.40
C MET A 526 16.63 -18.13 -5.97
N VAL A 527 16.13 -17.69 -4.81
CA VAL A 527 14.77 -18.03 -4.33
C VAL A 527 13.71 -17.52 -5.31
N SER A 528 13.78 -16.25 -5.73
CA SER A 528 12.78 -15.67 -6.63
C SER A 528 12.88 -16.26 -8.04
N GLU A 529 14.10 -16.52 -8.52
CA GLU A 529 14.37 -17.15 -9.81
C GLU A 529 13.80 -18.58 -9.85
N PHE A 530 14.06 -19.38 -8.82
CA PHE A 530 13.53 -20.73 -8.67
C PHE A 530 11.99 -20.73 -8.64
N GLN A 531 11.40 -19.86 -7.82
CA GLN A 531 9.94 -19.77 -7.68
C GLN A 531 9.23 -19.39 -8.97
N LYS A 532 9.79 -18.41 -9.69
CA LYS A 532 9.27 -18.01 -11.00
C LYS A 532 9.30 -19.17 -11.98
N LEU A 533 10.46 -19.84 -12.11
CA LEU A 533 10.61 -20.93 -13.07
C LEU A 533 9.74 -22.13 -12.71
N LYS A 534 9.63 -22.47 -11.41
CA LYS A 534 8.73 -23.52 -10.93
C LYS A 534 7.27 -23.19 -11.29
N LYS A 535 6.80 -21.95 -11.06
CA LYS A 535 5.44 -21.52 -11.40
C LYS A 535 5.16 -21.61 -12.90
N GLU A 536 6.11 -21.19 -13.74
CA GLU A 536 6.02 -21.32 -15.20
C GLU A 536 5.94 -22.80 -15.64
N ARG A 537 6.73 -23.67 -15.02
CA ARG A 537 6.72 -25.12 -15.32
C ARG A 537 5.46 -25.82 -14.83
N MET A 538 4.88 -25.37 -13.73
CA MET A 538 3.58 -25.88 -13.29
C MET A 538 2.46 -25.49 -14.25
N ALA A 539 2.53 -24.34 -14.93
CA ALA A 539 1.51 -23.87 -15.85
C ALA A 539 1.56 -24.52 -17.25
N ALA A 540 2.70 -25.13 -17.61
CA ALA A 540 2.94 -25.85 -18.86
C ALA A 540 2.49 -27.32 -18.79
#